data_AF-A0A951DM80-F1
#
_entry.id   AF-A0A951DM80-F1
#
_cell.length_a   1.000
_cell.length_b   1.000
_cell.length_c   1.000
_cell.angle_alpha   90.00
_cell.angle_beta   90.00
_cell.angle_gamma   90.00
#
_symmetry.space_group_name_H-M   'P 1'
#
loop_
_entity.id
_entity.type
_entity.pdbx_description
1 polymer ?
#
loop_
_entity_poly.entity_id
_entity_poly.type
_entity_poly.pdbx_seq_one_letter_code
_entity_poly.pdbx_strand_id
1 'polypeptide(L)'
;MSSKVAYVSDFNGSSNGGFNLFTDGLGLNAAPGGGAPPGSGSYSTASPAGSLTVTVTNIDVSSLSSSTALNGYDTLVLYAACNIGSDPAWIKTVNAFFDGGGKIIVMDSSQCANGNGGDADYSKFEKAFSDTYKLPEPHDPFGTPVPATGYTYTEAETGPAQTLTNHLPDCGTAPCNEPGNALTDAMVLNPESSGWCESLGATDANNVSGAVEAYNHNAKGSGLIVYNGETVAAPSSNGNASGTIAQTQKHLRLVFDNFLTQPVNSDTLPCSNPVGPQTQVPDLPLVAVPAGIGVLGLGAFVVPAFIRRRRNSTL
;
A
#
# COMPACT_ATOMS: atom_id res chain seq x y z
N MET A 1 -10.00 14.34 12.42
CA MET A 1 -9.30 13.15 12.93
C MET A 1 -10.28 12.01 12.96
N SER A 2 -9.80 10.78 12.96
CA SER A 2 -10.64 9.58 13.03
C SER A 2 -11.23 9.40 14.44
N SER A 3 -12.44 8.86 14.53
CA SER A 3 -13.07 8.50 15.82
C SER A 3 -13.78 7.15 15.76
N LYS A 4 -14.42 6.86 14.63
CA LYS A 4 -15.09 5.58 14.33
C LYS A 4 -14.56 5.04 13.01
N VAL A 5 -13.77 3.98 13.12
CA VAL A 5 -13.03 3.36 12.02
C VAL A 5 -13.72 2.06 11.63
N ALA A 6 -14.20 1.98 10.41
CA ALA A 6 -14.51 0.72 9.74
C ALA A 6 -13.19 0.08 9.30
N TYR A 7 -12.93 -1.16 9.70
CA TYR A 7 -11.78 -1.94 9.24
C TYR A 7 -12.30 -3.08 8.37
N VAL A 8 -11.81 -3.16 7.14
CA VAL A 8 -12.19 -4.19 6.17
C VAL A 8 -10.92 -4.86 5.66
N SER A 9 -10.98 -6.18 5.57
CA SER A 9 -9.96 -7.01 4.92
C SER A 9 -10.66 -8.15 4.20
N ASP A 10 -10.22 -8.48 2.99
CA ASP A 10 -10.78 -9.58 2.18
C ASP A 10 -10.18 -10.95 2.56
N PHE A 11 -9.16 -10.97 3.41
CA PHE A 11 -8.53 -12.19 3.94
C PHE A 11 -9.31 -12.83 5.09
N ASN A 12 -10.41 -12.20 5.55
CA ASN A 12 -11.30 -12.73 6.57
C ASN A 12 -12.13 -13.92 6.03
N GLY A 13 -11.48 -15.07 5.80
CA GLY A 13 -12.16 -16.29 5.33
C GLY A 13 -11.29 -17.30 4.61
N SER A 14 -10.05 -16.95 4.23
CA SER A 14 -9.13 -17.92 3.64
C SER A 14 -8.55 -18.83 4.73
N SER A 15 -8.32 -20.10 4.38
CA SER A 15 -7.69 -21.11 5.25
C SER A 15 -6.24 -20.77 5.66
N ASN A 16 -5.68 -19.68 5.13
CA ASN A 16 -4.40 -19.11 5.52
C ASN A 16 -4.64 -18.12 6.66
N GLY A 17 -4.86 -18.66 7.87
CA GLY A 17 -5.27 -17.88 9.02
C GLY A 17 -4.40 -16.65 9.32
N GLY A 18 -5.05 -15.59 9.79
CA GLY A 18 -4.49 -14.79 10.88
C GLY A 18 -3.83 -13.47 10.54
N PHE A 19 -3.62 -13.12 9.27
CA PHE A 19 -3.02 -11.82 8.94
C PHE A 19 -3.97 -10.67 9.23
N ASN A 20 -3.57 -9.79 10.14
CA ASN A 20 -4.29 -8.60 10.51
C ASN A 20 -3.30 -7.46 10.78
N LEU A 21 -3.62 -6.27 10.26
CA LEU A 21 -2.83 -5.05 10.46
C LEU A 21 -2.38 -4.87 11.92
N PHE A 22 -3.27 -5.04 12.90
CA PHE A 22 -2.98 -4.74 14.30
C PHE A 22 -1.99 -5.73 14.93
N THR A 23 -2.07 -7.02 14.61
CA THR A 23 -1.13 -8.03 15.14
C THR A 23 0.17 -8.05 14.35
N ASP A 24 0.06 -8.15 13.03
CA ASP A 24 1.20 -8.44 12.16
C ASP A 24 1.95 -7.15 11.81
N GLY A 25 1.22 -6.08 11.50
CA GLY A 25 1.79 -4.79 11.14
C GLY A 25 2.14 -3.88 12.29
N LEU A 26 1.25 -3.77 13.27
CA LEU A 26 1.43 -2.83 14.38
C LEU A 26 2.05 -3.49 15.62
N GLY A 27 2.27 -4.82 15.59
CA GLY A 27 2.88 -5.58 16.68
C GLY A 27 2.05 -5.61 17.97
N LEU A 28 0.73 -5.44 17.88
CA LEU A 28 -0.17 -5.46 19.03
C LEU A 28 -0.55 -6.92 19.34
N ASN A 29 0.24 -7.57 20.19
CA ASN A 29 -0.09 -8.90 20.70
C ASN A 29 -1.42 -8.88 21.49
N ALA A 30 -2.28 -9.88 21.27
CA ALA A 30 -3.49 -10.12 22.05
C ALA A 30 -3.15 -10.61 23.48
N ALA A 31 -2.93 -9.70 24.43
CA ALA A 31 -2.86 -9.99 25.87
C ALA A 31 -3.21 -8.74 26.73
N PRO A 32 -3.56 -8.89 28.02
CA PRO A 32 -4.68 -8.19 28.66
C PRO A 32 -4.37 -6.71 28.95
N GLY A 33 -5.02 -5.82 28.19
CA GLY A 33 -4.96 -4.36 28.41
C GLY A 33 -4.68 -3.52 27.17
N GLY A 34 -4.38 -4.12 26.01
CA GLY A 34 -4.10 -3.35 24.79
C GLY A 34 -4.00 -4.17 23.50
N GLY A 35 -4.66 -5.32 23.44
CA GLY A 35 -4.66 -6.17 22.25
C GLY A 35 -6.07 -6.58 21.87
N ALA A 36 -6.49 -6.18 20.67
CA ALA A 36 -7.35 -7.00 19.83
C ALA A 36 -7.30 -6.45 18.40
N PRO A 37 -6.87 -7.27 17.45
CA PRO A 37 -7.73 -7.63 16.33
C PRO A 37 -8.30 -9.03 16.60
N PRO A 38 -9.44 -9.48 16.06
CA PRO A 38 -10.48 -8.84 15.25
C PRO A 38 -11.87 -8.84 15.95
N GLY A 39 -12.74 -7.89 15.58
CA GLY A 39 -14.19 -7.92 15.91
C GLY A 39 -14.80 -6.54 16.21
N SER A 40 -14.21 -5.81 17.16
CA SER A 40 -14.38 -4.37 17.43
C SER A 40 -13.60 -4.01 18.70
N GLY A 41 -13.09 -2.78 18.83
CA GLY A 41 -12.37 -2.36 20.04
C GLY A 41 -11.86 -0.92 19.99
N SER A 42 -11.15 -0.50 21.03
CA SER A 42 -10.49 0.81 21.07
C SER A 42 -9.01 0.68 20.66
N TYR A 43 -8.56 1.56 19.77
CA TYR A 43 -7.16 1.74 19.43
C TYR A 43 -6.71 3.12 19.91
N SER A 44 -5.58 3.21 20.61
CA SER A 44 -5.01 4.48 21.04
C SER A 44 -3.68 4.73 20.34
N THR A 45 -3.59 5.88 19.69
CA THR A 45 -2.34 6.32 19.06
C THR A 45 -1.27 6.53 20.12
N ALA A 46 -0.04 6.21 19.74
CA ALA A 46 1.18 6.51 20.50
C ALA A 46 2.00 7.65 19.87
N SER A 47 1.48 8.29 18.82
CA SER A 47 2.16 9.39 18.13
C SER A 47 2.53 10.54 19.07
N PRO A 48 3.74 11.12 18.94
CA PRO A 48 4.14 12.31 19.67
C PRO A 48 3.25 13.53 19.39
N ALA A 49 2.48 13.51 18.29
CA ALA A 49 1.51 14.56 17.93
C ALA A 49 0.30 14.62 18.88
N GLY A 50 0.11 13.61 19.73
CA GLY A 50 -0.97 13.53 20.70
C GLY A 50 -1.63 12.15 20.75
N SER A 51 -2.21 11.80 21.90
CA SER A 51 -2.98 10.57 22.04
C SER A 51 -4.41 10.76 21.54
N LEU A 52 -4.79 9.96 20.55
CA LEU A 52 -6.13 9.85 20.01
C LEU A 52 -6.62 8.42 20.25
N THR A 53 -7.80 8.26 20.83
CA THR A 53 -8.46 6.96 20.95
C THR A 53 -9.59 6.86 19.94
N VAL A 54 -9.55 5.83 19.10
CA VAL A 54 -10.57 5.55 18.09
C VAL A 54 -11.25 4.22 18.39
N THR A 55 -12.53 4.11 18.02
CA THR A 55 -13.22 2.81 17.98
C THR A 55 -13.03 2.19 16.60
N VAL A 56 -12.42 1.03 16.54
CA VAL A 56 -12.27 0.23 15.33
C VAL A 56 -13.33 -0.86 15.33
N THR A 57 -14.06 -1.02 14.23
CA THR A 57 -15.02 -2.10 14.03
C THR A 57 -14.62 -2.90 12.81
N ASN A 58 -14.47 -4.22 12.98
CA ASN A 58 -14.26 -5.09 11.84
C ASN A 58 -15.58 -5.24 11.08
N ILE A 59 -15.57 -4.92 9.80
CA ILE A 59 -16.71 -5.03 8.91
C ILE A 59 -16.41 -6.16 7.93
N ASP A 60 -17.31 -7.14 7.86
CA ASP A 60 -17.21 -8.19 6.87
C ASP A 60 -17.29 -7.57 5.47
N VAL A 61 -16.35 -7.94 4.61
CA VAL A 61 -16.25 -7.40 3.26
C VAL A 61 -17.56 -7.59 2.48
N SER A 62 -18.28 -8.70 2.69
CA SER A 62 -19.59 -8.97 2.08
C SER A 62 -20.66 -7.92 2.45
N SER A 63 -20.54 -7.29 3.61
CA SER A 63 -21.49 -6.27 4.06
C SER A 63 -21.33 -4.92 3.35
N LEU A 64 -20.18 -4.66 2.70
CA LEU A 64 -19.95 -3.44 1.90
C LEU A 64 -20.87 -3.34 0.67
N SER A 65 -21.50 -4.44 0.27
CA SER A 65 -22.55 -4.43 -0.75
C SER A 65 -23.78 -3.60 -0.36
N SER A 66 -23.96 -3.31 0.94
CA SER A 66 -24.99 -2.41 1.43
C SER A 66 -24.54 -0.95 1.42
N SER A 67 -25.37 -0.07 0.84
CA SER A 67 -25.12 1.38 0.82
C SER A 67 -25.12 2.04 2.21
N THR A 68 -25.52 1.32 3.26
CA THR A 68 -25.51 1.80 4.63
C THR A 68 -24.41 1.17 5.49
N ALA A 69 -23.57 0.31 4.92
CA ALA A 69 -22.54 -0.42 5.67
C ALA A 69 -21.58 0.49 6.43
N LEU A 70 -21.30 1.66 5.86
CA LEU A 70 -20.38 2.65 6.40
C LEU A 70 -21.08 3.80 7.16
N ASN A 71 -22.40 3.68 7.41
CA ASN A 71 -23.14 4.70 8.15
C ASN A 71 -22.63 4.80 9.60
N GLY A 72 -22.26 6.02 10.00
CA GLY A 72 -21.81 6.30 11.36
C GLY A 72 -20.32 6.10 11.59
N TYR A 73 -19.56 5.68 10.57
CA TYR A 73 -18.10 5.73 10.58
C TYR A 73 -17.61 7.04 9.94
N ASP A 74 -16.41 7.48 10.33
CA ASP A 74 -15.72 8.63 9.72
C ASP A 74 -14.49 8.20 8.91
N THR A 75 -13.99 6.99 9.16
CA THR A 75 -12.80 6.45 8.53
C THR A 75 -13.04 5.01 8.10
N LEU A 76 -12.56 4.64 6.92
CA LEU A 76 -12.51 3.29 6.39
C LEU A 76 -11.04 2.90 6.19
N VAL A 77 -10.59 1.85 6.86
CA VAL A 77 -9.30 1.21 6.62
C VAL A 77 -9.54 -0.01 5.75
N LEU A 78 -8.95 -0.01 4.56
CA LEU A 78 -8.88 -1.13 3.65
C LEU A 78 -7.50 -1.76 3.81
N TYR A 79 -7.44 -2.87 4.55
CA TYR A 79 -6.19 -3.60 4.76
C TYR A 79 -6.18 -4.84 3.90
N ALA A 80 -5.23 -4.89 2.96
CA ALA A 80 -5.10 -5.99 2.01
C ALA A 80 -6.47 -6.28 1.39
N ALA A 81 -7.10 -5.27 0.78
CA ALA A 81 -8.37 -5.39 0.07
C ALA A 81 -8.06 -5.34 -1.42
N CYS A 82 -7.70 -6.49 -1.97
CA CYS A 82 -7.01 -6.61 -3.25
C CYS A 82 -7.98 -6.37 -4.39
N ASN A 83 -9.10 -7.09 -4.42
CA ASN A 83 -9.98 -7.09 -5.60
C ASN A 83 -11.26 -6.26 -5.42
N ILE A 84 -11.14 -5.08 -4.83
CA ILE A 84 -12.31 -4.23 -4.56
C ILE A 84 -13.02 -3.76 -5.85
N GLY A 85 -12.26 -3.55 -6.94
CA GLY A 85 -12.79 -3.17 -8.25
C GLY A 85 -13.74 -4.19 -8.90
N SER A 86 -13.64 -5.47 -8.52
CA SER A 86 -14.49 -6.52 -9.08
C SER A 86 -15.94 -6.53 -8.60
N ASP A 87 -16.25 -5.90 -7.47
CA ASP A 87 -17.61 -5.80 -6.94
C ASP A 87 -18.16 -4.37 -7.10
N PRO A 88 -19.06 -4.13 -8.08
CA PRO A 88 -19.64 -2.81 -8.30
C PRO A 88 -20.42 -2.25 -7.11
N ALA A 89 -20.98 -3.12 -6.24
CA ALA A 89 -21.70 -2.68 -5.06
C ALA A 89 -20.74 -2.14 -4.00
N TRP A 90 -19.58 -2.79 -3.81
CA TRP A 90 -18.56 -2.33 -2.87
C TRP A 90 -17.99 -0.98 -3.30
N ILE A 91 -17.56 -0.87 -4.55
CA ILE A 91 -17.04 0.37 -5.11
C ILE A 91 -18.07 1.50 -4.98
N LYS A 92 -19.34 1.22 -5.25
CA LYS A 92 -20.40 2.22 -5.08
C LYS A 92 -20.48 2.70 -3.63
N THR A 93 -20.46 1.79 -2.65
CA THR A 93 -20.50 2.15 -1.22
C THR A 93 -19.27 2.93 -0.79
N VAL A 94 -18.08 2.51 -1.21
CA VAL A 94 -16.81 3.14 -0.84
C VAL A 94 -16.66 4.52 -1.49
N ASN A 95 -16.96 4.65 -2.79
CA ASN A 95 -16.97 5.96 -3.46
C ASN A 95 -18.02 6.88 -2.84
N ALA A 96 -19.22 6.39 -2.51
CA ALA A 96 -20.24 7.22 -1.85
C ALA A 96 -19.80 7.71 -0.45
N PHE A 97 -19.08 6.88 0.29
CA PHE A 97 -18.49 7.26 1.58
C PHE A 97 -17.43 8.35 1.41
N PHE A 98 -16.52 8.21 0.45
CA PHE A 98 -15.52 9.22 0.11
C PHE A 98 -16.15 10.53 -0.39
N ASP A 99 -17.12 10.47 -1.29
CA ASP A 99 -17.90 11.60 -1.81
C ASP A 99 -18.69 12.35 -0.72
N GLY A 100 -19.10 11.61 0.32
CA GLY A 100 -19.78 12.10 1.51
C GLY A 100 -18.84 12.77 2.53
N GLY A 101 -17.53 12.72 2.30
CA GLY A 101 -16.50 13.29 3.15
C GLY A 101 -15.88 12.33 4.16
N GLY A 102 -15.96 11.03 3.90
CA GLY A 102 -15.25 10.01 4.65
C GLY A 102 -13.75 10.02 4.37
N LYS A 103 -12.97 9.50 5.34
CA LYS A 103 -11.55 9.20 5.16
C LYS A 103 -11.34 7.75 4.74
N ILE A 104 -10.59 7.49 3.69
CA ILE A 104 -10.17 6.15 3.30
C ILE A 104 -8.66 6.01 3.53
N ILE A 105 -8.25 4.94 4.18
CA ILE A 105 -6.85 4.56 4.34
C ILE A 105 -6.69 3.21 3.64
N VAL A 106 -5.93 3.18 2.56
CA VAL A 106 -5.55 1.95 1.87
C VAL A 106 -4.19 1.54 2.38
N MET A 107 -4.15 0.42 3.10
CA MET A 107 -2.92 -0.25 3.51
C MET A 107 -2.73 -1.43 2.55
N ASP A 108 -1.95 -1.17 1.51
CA ASP A 108 -1.63 -2.20 0.53
C ASP A 108 -0.72 -3.26 1.16
N SER A 109 -0.80 -4.48 0.65
CA SER A 109 -0.03 -5.58 1.18
C SER A 109 0.46 -6.42 0.02
N SER A 110 1.70 -6.90 0.11
CA SER A 110 2.24 -7.92 -0.81
C SER A 110 1.35 -9.17 -0.94
N GLN A 111 0.38 -9.37 -0.03
CA GLN A 111 -0.63 -10.43 -0.17
C GLN A 111 -1.56 -10.26 -1.38
N CYS A 112 -1.85 -9.02 -1.81
CA CYS A 112 -2.61 -8.74 -3.03
C CYS A 112 -1.84 -9.10 -4.30
N ALA A 113 -0.56 -9.32 -4.14
CA ALA A 113 0.39 -9.40 -5.21
C ALA A 113 0.77 -10.86 -5.52
N ASN A 114 0.60 -11.75 -4.53
CA ASN A 114 0.79 -13.19 -4.67
C ASN A 114 -0.47 -13.94 -5.18
N GLY A 115 -1.51 -13.21 -5.59
CA GLY A 115 -2.79 -13.78 -6.04
C GLY A 115 -3.62 -14.47 -4.95
N ASN A 116 -3.17 -14.44 -3.69
CA ASN A 116 -3.85 -15.07 -2.55
C ASN A 116 -5.18 -14.39 -2.20
N GLY A 117 -5.31 -13.08 -2.48
CA GLY A 117 -6.56 -12.29 -2.37
C GLY A 117 -7.16 -11.90 -3.73
N GLY A 118 -6.59 -12.39 -4.84
CA GLY A 118 -6.79 -11.84 -6.18
C GLY A 118 -5.85 -10.66 -6.48
N ASP A 119 -5.80 -10.27 -7.75
CA ASP A 119 -4.98 -9.12 -8.19
C ASP A 119 -5.54 -7.82 -7.59
N ALA A 120 -4.64 -6.90 -7.21
CA ALA A 120 -5.00 -5.55 -6.81
C ALA A 120 -5.76 -4.85 -7.96
N ASP A 121 -7.04 -4.50 -7.74
CA ASP A 121 -7.86 -3.72 -8.67
C ASP A 121 -8.50 -2.52 -7.97
N TYR A 122 -7.81 -1.37 -8.09
CA TYR A 122 -8.27 -0.07 -7.61
C TYR A 122 -8.77 0.84 -8.75
N SER A 123 -8.93 0.31 -9.96
CA SER A 123 -9.28 1.08 -11.18
C SER A 123 -10.68 1.71 -11.15
N LYS A 124 -11.53 1.29 -10.21
CA LYS A 124 -12.92 1.76 -10.06
C LYS A 124 -13.12 2.75 -8.92
N PHE A 125 -12.07 3.06 -8.15
CA PHE A 125 -12.12 4.19 -7.23
C PHE A 125 -12.36 5.49 -7.98
N GLU A 126 -13.05 6.43 -7.35
CA GLU A 126 -13.13 7.81 -7.86
C GLU A 126 -11.74 8.40 -8.12
N LYS A 127 -10.81 8.08 -7.22
CA LYS A 127 -9.37 8.33 -7.36
C LYS A 127 -8.67 7.06 -7.79
N ALA A 128 -8.95 6.59 -9.00
CA ALA A 128 -8.36 5.37 -9.54
C ALA A 128 -6.82 5.43 -9.54
N PHE A 129 -6.21 4.29 -9.22
CA PHE A 129 -4.78 4.04 -9.24
C PHE A 129 -4.52 2.54 -9.46
N SER A 130 -3.27 2.21 -9.75
CA SER A 130 -2.70 0.88 -9.58
C SER A 130 -1.41 0.99 -8.76
N ASP A 131 -0.77 -0.13 -8.47
CA ASP A 131 0.56 -0.17 -7.87
C ASP A 131 1.56 -0.88 -8.81
N THR A 132 2.85 -0.90 -8.44
CA THR A 132 3.92 -1.50 -9.25
C THR A 132 4.02 -3.03 -9.17
N TYR A 133 3.22 -3.72 -8.34
CA TYR A 133 3.37 -5.16 -8.14
C TYR A 133 2.58 -5.99 -9.18
N LYS A 134 2.56 -5.55 -10.44
CA LYS A 134 2.31 -6.50 -11.55
C LYS A 134 3.56 -7.31 -11.90
N LEU A 135 4.66 -7.11 -11.19
CA LEU A 135 5.93 -7.79 -11.39
C LEU A 135 6.18 -8.72 -10.19
N PRO A 136 6.66 -9.97 -10.39
CA PRO A 136 7.11 -10.78 -9.26
C PRO A 136 8.15 -9.99 -8.48
N GLU A 137 8.17 -10.14 -7.15
CA GLU A 137 9.24 -9.54 -6.32
C GLU A 137 10.57 -9.79 -7.03
N PRO A 138 11.37 -8.74 -7.30
CA PRO A 138 12.71 -8.96 -7.82
C PRO A 138 13.47 -9.72 -6.75
N HIS A 139 13.53 -11.02 -6.94
CA HIS A 139 14.48 -11.86 -6.25
C HIS A 139 15.83 -11.65 -6.92
N ASP A 140 16.87 -11.60 -6.11
CA ASP A 140 18.23 -11.86 -6.54
C ASP A 140 18.27 -13.23 -7.25
N PRO A 141 19.32 -13.56 -8.02
CA PRO A 141 19.41 -14.83 -8.72
C PRO A 141 19.35 -16.08 -7.81
N PHE A 142 19.26 -15.93 -6.50
CA PHE A 142 19.12 -16.99 -5.50
C PHE A 142 17.72 -17.07 -4.87
N GLY A 143 16.76 -16.24 -5.28
CA GLY A 143 15.42 -16.21 -4.67
C GLY A 143 15.30 -15.27 -3.46
N THR A 144 16.30 -14.43 -3.19
CA THR A 144 16.29 -13.49 -2.07
C THR A 144 15.70 -12.15 -2.51
N PRO A 145 14.69 -11.59 -1.84
CA PRO A 145 14.18 -10.26 -2.17
C PRO A 145 15.31 -9.21 -2.28
N VAL A 146 15.35 -8.48 -3.39
CA VAL A 146 16.23 -7.31 -3.54
C VAL A 146 15.60 -6.16 -2.77
N PRO A 147 16.32 -5.45 -1.88
CA PRO A 147 15.73 -4.38 -1.11
C PRO A 147 15.45 -3.13 -1.96
N ALA A 148 14.31 -2.46 -1.73
CA ALA A 148 14.11 -1.07 -2.16
C ALA A 148 15.28 -0.18 -1.69
N THR A 149 15.66 0.79 -2.50
CA THR A 149 16.79 1.68 -2.19
C THR A 149 16.32 2.97 -1.54
N GLY A 150 16.11 2.90 -0.22
CA GLY A 150 15.92 4.05 0.65
C GLY A 150 14.59 4.80 0.49
N TYR A 151 14.31 5.63 1.49
CA TYR A 151 13.11 6.47 1.58
C TYR A 151 13.49 7.94 1.48
N THR A 152 12.65 8.72 0.80
CA THR A 152 12.75 10.17 0.77
C THR A 152 11.43 10.77 1.24
N TYR A 153 11.46 11.46 2.37
CA TYR A 153 10.33 12.27 2.83
C TYR A 153 10.21 13.49 1.93
N THR A 154 9.06 13.62 1.26
CA THR A 154 8.89 14.69 0.26
C THR A 154 8.04 15.84 0.76
N GLU A 155 7.29 15.65 1.86
CA GLU A 155 6.73 16.74 2.66
C GLU A 155 7.61 17.05 3.88
N ALA A 156 8.15 18.28 3.93
CA ALA A 156 8.99 18.73 5.03
C ALA A 156 8.17 19.07 6.28
N GLU A 157 8.59 18.59 7.46
CA GLU A 157 7.99 18.84 8.78
C GLU A 157 8.21 20.27 9.31
N THR A 158 8.09 21.30 8.46
CA THR A 158 8.34 22.67 8.90
C THR A 158 7.10 23.28 9.56
N GLY A 159 7.00 23.17 10.89
CA GLY A 159 6.01 23.89 11.72
C GLY A 159 4.68 23.14 11.90
N PRO A 160 3.66 23.69 12.60
CA PRO A 160 2.58 22.93 13.26
C PRO A 160 1.60 22.21 12.32
N ALA A 161 1.89 22.12 11.02
CA ALA A 161 1.16 21.31 10.07
C ALA A 161 1.30 19.83 10.47
N GLN A 162 0.17 19.15 10.67
CA GLN A 162 0.16 17.70 10.71
C GLN A 162 0.38 17.22 9.28
N THR A 163 1.56 16.68 9.01
CA THR A 163 1.83 15.91 7.80
C THR A 163 1.56 14.43 8.10
N LEU A 164 1.27 13.65 7.04
CA LEU A 164 1.16 12.20 7.16
C LEU A 164 2.49 11.56 7.62
N THR A 165 3.60 12.28 7.41
CA THR A 165 4.95 11.86 7.74
C THR A 165 5.43 12.33 9.11
N ASN A 166 4.60 13.03 9.90
CA ASN A 166 5.04 13.70 11.12
C ASN A 166 5.72 12.75 12.12
N HIS A 167 6.89 13.14 12.62
CA HIS A 167 7.74 12.37 13.52
C HIS A 167 8.24 11.02 12.97
N LEU A 168 8.10 10.76 11.67
CA LEU A 168 8.75 9.60 11.08
C LEU A 168 10.26 9.84 11.11
N PRO A 169 11.05 8.91 11.67
CA PRO A 169 12.50 9.08 11.72
C PRO A 169 13.05 9.09 10.30
N ASP A 170 13.90 10.07 9.98
CA ASP A 170 14.61 10.08 8.69
C ASP A 170 15.37 8.75 8.51
N CYS A 171 14.92 7.95 7.54
CA CYS A 171 15.42 6.61 7.23
C CYS A 171 16.82 6.59 6.58
N GLY A 172 17.64 7.62 6.81
CA GLY A 172 19.03 7.73 6.33
C GLY A 172 20.02 6.72 6.95
N THR A 173 19.61 5.92 7.95
CA THR A 173 20.40 4.80 8.50
C THR A 173 19.49 3.63 8.91
N ALA A 174 20.08 2.46 9.19
CA ALA A 174 19.36 1.29 9.72
C ALA A 174 18.42 1.70 10.87
N PRO A 175 17.16 1.24 10.88
CA PRO A 175 16.70 -0.07 10.37
C PRO A 175 15.93 -0.07 9.05
N CYS A 176 15.79 1.08 8.37
CA CYS A 176 14.98 1.18 7.16
C CYS A 176 15.57 0.51 5.91
N ASN A 177 16.87 0.22 5.91
CA ASN A 177 17.58 -0.39 4.77
C ASN A 177 17.92 -1.87 4.99
N GLU A 178 17.29 -2.55 5.94
CA GLU A 178 17.52 -3.99 6.14
C GLU A 178 16.64 -4.81 5.18
N PRO A 179 17.22 -5.74 4.40
CA PRO A 179 16.44 -6.60 3.50
C PRO A 179 15.31 -7.35 4.22
N GLY A 180 14.12 -7.35 3.61
CA GLY A 180 12.94 -8.04 4.13
C GLY A 180 12.22 -7.30 5.27
N ASN A 181 12.37 -5.99 5.36
CA ASN A 181 11.52 -5.14 6.19
C ASN A 181 10.33 -4.61 5.35
N ALA A 182 9.26 -4.14 5.99
CA ALA A 182 8.10 -3.56 5.29
C ALA A 182 8.46 -2.45 4.29
N LEU A 183 9.61 -1.83 4.57
CA LEU A 183 10.12 -0.68 3.87
C LEU A 183 10.80 -1.09 2.55
N THR A 184 11.42 -2.26 2.50
CA THR A 184 12.12 -2.74 1.31
C THR A 184 11.18 -3.31 0.25
N ASP A 185 9.96 -3.66 0.66
CA ASP A 185 8.96 -4.31 -0.20
C ASP A 185 7.79 -3.35 -0.48
N ALA A 186 8.03 -2.04 -0.37
CA ALA A 186 7.00 -1.05 -0.58
C ALA A 186 6.59 -0.94 -2.07
N MET A 187 5.30 -0.76 -2.27
CA MET A 187 4.66 -0.67 -3.56
C MET A 187 4.55 0.81 -3.97
N VAL A 188 4.93 1.12 -5.20
CA VAL A 188 4.86 2.48 -5.72
C VAL A 188 3.48 2.69 -6.33
N LEU A 189 2.80 3.75 -5.89
CA LEU A 189 1.56 4.24 -6.47
C LEU A 189 1.78 4.60 -7.93
N ASN A 190 0.91 4.07 -8.79
CA ASN A 190 0.75 4.47 -10.17
C ASN A 190 -0.64 5.09 -10.35
N PRO A 191 -0.78 6.42 -10.22
CA PRO A 191 -2.08 7.08 -10.36
C PRO A 191 -2.68 6.85 -11.75
N GLU A 192 -3.98 6.59 -11.82
CA GLU A 192 -4.75 6.65 -13.07
C GLU A 192 -5.56 7.97 -13.16
N SER A 193 -5.58 8.71 -12.06
CA SER A 193 -6.28 9.98 -11.88
C SER A 193 -5.30 11.06 -11.42
N SER A 194 -5.61 12.33 -11.71
CA SER A 194 -4.83 13.47 -11.24
C SER A 194 -5.16 13.85 -9.79
N GLY A 195 -4.29 14.65 -9.18
CA GLY A 195 -4.52 15.26 -7.87
C GLY A 195 -4.01 14.45 -6.69
N TRP A 196 -3.27 13.37 -6.96
CA TRP A 196 -2.50 12.70 -5.93
C TRP A 196 -1.31 13.57 -5.54
N CYS A 197 -0.97 13.53 -4.26
CA CYS A 197 0.13 14.28 -3.66
C CYS A 197 0.99 13.28 -2.91
N GLU A 198 2.27 13.21 -3.25
CA GLU A 198 3.24 12.35 -2.59
C GLU A 198 3.61 12.95 -1.23
N SER A 199 3.52 12.13 -0.18
CA SER A 199 4.01 12.44 1.16
C SER A 199 5.30 11.68 1.46
N LEU A 200 5.42 10.44 0.97
CA LEU A 200 6.62 9.61 1.08
C LEU A 200 6.96 9.00 -0.28
N GLY A 201 8.17 9.28 -0.76
CA GLY A 201 8.73 8.66 -1.95
C GLY A 201 9.72 7.55 -1.59
N ALA A 202 9.77 6.50 -2.39
CA ALA A 202 10.83 5.49 -2.33
C ALA A 202 11.20 5.01 -3.74
N THR A 203 12.27 4.22 -3.81
CA THR A 203 12.64 3.50 -5.04
C THR A 203 12.49 2.02 -4.79
N ASP A 204 11.52 1.40 -5.45
CA ASP A 204 11.27 -0.03 -5.29
C ASP A 204 12.47 -0.86 -5.78
N ALA A 205 12.39 -2.16 -5.51
CA ALA A 205 13.46 -3.09 -5.85
C ALA A 205 13.66 -3.30 -7.37
N ASN A 206 12.73 -2.84 -8.21
CA ASN A 206 12.86 -2.78 -9.67
C ASN A 206 13.50 -1.47 -10.16
N ASN A 207 13.99 -0.62 -9.24
CA ASN A 207 14.47 0.74 -9.49
C ASN A 207 13.39 1.67 -10.05
N VAL A 208 12.12 1.43 -9.71
CA VAL A 208 11.03 2.37 -9.99
C VAL A 208 10.90 3.30 -8.80
N SER A 209 11.23 4.57 -9.01
CA SER A 209 11.01 5.62 -8.01
C SER A 209 9.60 6.18 -8.13
N GLY A 210 8.94 6.41 -7.00
CA GLY A 210 7.68 7.11 -6.93
C GLY A 210 7.08 7.13 -5.53
N ALA A 211 5.81 7.49 -5.44
CA ALA A 211 5.11 7.63 -4.17
C ALA A 211 4.79 6.27 -3.57
N VAL A 212 5.33 5.99 -2.38
CA VAL A 212 4.93 4.83 -1.55
C VAL A 212 3.92 5.23 -0.49
N GLU A 213 3.81 6.52 -0.19
CA GLU A 213 2.68 7.10 0.52
C GLU A 213 2.21 8.33 -0.25
N ALA A 214 0.90 8.41 -0.45
CA ALA A 214 0.28 9.54 -1.13
C ALA A 214 -1.14 9.74 -0.65
N TYR A 215 -1.70 10.91 -0.93
CA TYR A 215 -3.09 11.21 -0.64
C TYR A 215 -3.76 11.98 -1.77
N ASN A 216 -5.09 11.98 -1.75
CA ASN A 216 -5.92 12.74 -2.67
C ASN A 216 -7.22 13.13 -1.97
N HIS A 217 -7.83 14.22 -2.43
CA HIS A 217 -9.13 14.67 -1.97
C HIS A 217 -10.22 14.44 -2.99
N ASN A 218 -11.45 14.20 -2.54
CA ASN A 218 -12.60 14.22 -3.44
C ASN A 218 -12.75 15.60 -4.09
N ALA A 219 -13.59 15.72 -5.12
CA ALA A 219 -13.78 16.99 -5.83
C ALA A 219 -14.26 18.16 -4.93
N LYS A 220 -14.85 17.86 -3.77
CA LYS A 220 -15.36 18.85 -2.81
C LYS A 220 -14.32 19.26 -1.77
N GLY A 221 -13.16 18.61 -1.73
CA GLY A 221 -12.14 18.79 -0.68
C GLY A 221 -12.57 18.24 0.68
N SER A 222 -13.69 17.53 0.77
CA SER A 222 -14.27 17.09 2.05
C SER A 222 -13.99 15.64 2.38
N GLY A 223 -13.51 14.86 1.41
CA GLY A 223 -13.10 13.47 1.57
C GLY A 223 -11.59 13.35 1.36
N LEU A 224 -10.97 12.41 2.06
CA LEU A 224 -9.52 12.16 2.00
C LEU A 224 -9.29 10.67 1.75
N ILE A 225 -8.46 10.34 0.76
CA ILE A 225 -7.93 8.99 0.58
C ILE A 225 -6.43 9.07 0.81
N VAL A 226 -5.90 8.15 1.60
CA VAL A 226 -4.46 7.96 1.84
C VAL A 226 -4.10 6.56 1.35
N TYR A 227 -3.12 6.48 0.47
CA TYR A 227 -2.48 5.25 0.03
C TYR A 227 -1.19 5.07 0.83
N ASN A 228 -1.00 3.87 1.35
CA ASN A 228 0.28 3.40 1.86
C ASN A 228 0.63 2.07 1.19
N GLY A 229 1.71 2.07 0.43
CA GLY A 229 2.29 0.92 -0.24
C GLY A 229 3.31 0.15 0.61
N GLU A 230 3.63 0.61 1.82
CA GLU A 230 4.56 -0.11 2.71
C GLU A 230 4.00 -1.48 3.10
N THR A 231 4.80 -2.53 2.89
CA THR A 231 4.33 -3.91 3.01
C THR A 231 4.22 -4.35 4.46
N VAL A 232 3.02 -4.73 4.86
CA VAL A 232 2.77 -5.32 6.19
C VAL A 232 3.03 -6.84 6.14
N ALA A 233 4.27 -7.27 5.88
CA ALA A 233 4.60 -8.69 5.93
C ALA A 233 4.74 -9.16 7.40
N ALA A 234 4.01 -10.21 7.78
CA ALA A 234 4.29 -10.89 9.04
C ALA A 234 5.71 -11.43 9.03
N PRO A 235 6.37 -11.54 10.19
CA PRO A 235 7.65 -12.23 10.33
C PRO A 235 7.67 -13.50 9.48
N SER A 236 8.66 -13.66 8.60
CA SER A 236 8.91 -14.99 8.05
C SER A 236 9.02 -15.96 9.24
N SER A 237 8.35 -17.10 9.15
CA SER A 237 8.22 -18.13 10.19
C SER A 237 9.56 -18.70 10.69
N ASN A 238 10.69 -18.18 10.20
CA ASN A 238 12.04 -18.68 10.41
C ASN A 238 12.68 -18.14 11.70
N GLY A 239 11.92 -17.38 12.52
CA GLY A 239 12.24 -17.14 13.94
C GLY A 239 13.47 -16.28 14.22
N ASN A 240 14.08 -15.67 13.20
CA ASN A 240 15.35 -14.96 13.34
C ASN A 240 15.22 -13.43 13.16
N ALA A 241 14.15 -12.86 13.69
CA ALA A 241 13.82 -11.46 13.54
C ALA A 241 13.67 -10.78 14.90
N SER A 242 14.79 -10.57 15.60
CA SER A 242 14.75 -10.05 16.97
C SER A 242 15.02 -8.54 17.08
N GLY A 243 15.39 -7.85 16.00
CA GLY A 243 15.61 -6.40 15.99
C GLY A 243 14.76 -5.63 14.97
N THR A 244 14.75 -6.10 13.72
CA THR A 244 14.12 -5.43 12.57
C THR A 244 12.60 -5.35 12.67
N ILE A 245 11.93 -6.43 13.07
CA ILE A 245 10.47 -6.47 13.11
C ILE A 245 9.90 -5.48 14.12
N ALA A 246 10.48 -5.40 15.31
CA ALA A 246 10.01 -4.45 16.32
C ALA A 246 10.19 -2.99 15.85
N GLN A 247 11.17 -2.72 15.00
CA GLN A 247 11.38 -1.40 14.42
C GLN A 247 10.43 -1.11 13.27
N THR A 248 10.24 -2.07 12.36
CA THR A 248 9.23 -2.02 11.30
C THR A 248 7.82 -1.80 11.87
N GLN A 249 7.44 -2.55 12.91
CA GLN A 249 6.15 -2.40 13.56
C GLN A 249 5.98 -1.05 14.27
N LYS A 250 7.06 -0.51 14.84
CA LYS A 250 7.04 0.86 15.39
C LYS A 250 6.84 1.88 14.29
N HIS A 251 7.55 1.75 13.17
CA HIS A 251 7.40 2.62 12.01
C HIS A 251 5.97 2.58 11.47
N LEU A 252 5.46 1.40 11.11
CA LEU A 252 4.10 1.23 10.61
C LEU A 252 3.04 1.72 11.61
N ARG A 253 3.31 1.58 12.92
CA ARG A 253 2.46 2.16 13.96
C ARG A 253 2.47 3.69 13.95
N LEU A 254 3.62 4.33 13.79
CA LEU A 254 3.69 5.79 13.66
C LEU A 254 2.96 6.27 12.40
N VAL A 255 3.17 5.60 11.26
CA VAL A 255 2.48 5.89 10.00
C VAL A 255 0.97 5.77 10.18
N PHE A 256 0.50 4.65 10.73
CA PHE A 256 -0.92 4.44 10.98
C PHE A 256 -1.51 5.44 11.99
N ASP A 257 -0.75 5.78 13.03
CA ASP A 257 -1.15 6.82 13.99
C ASP A 257 -1.33 8.18 13.29
N ASN A 258 -0.40 8.56 12.41
CA ASN A 258 -0.48 9.79 11.64
C ASN A 258 -1.71 9.80 10.73
N PHE A 259 -2.03 8.68 10.08
CA PHE A 259 -3.23 8.58 9.26
C PHE A 259 -4.51 8.77 10.08
N LEU A 260 -4.56 8.23 11.30
CA LEU A 260 -5.72 8.40 12.18
C LEU A 260 -5.85 9.83 12.71
N THR A 261 -4.74 10.46 13.11
CA THR A 261 -4.76 11.84 13.62
C THR A 261 -5.04 12.86 12.53
N GLN A 262 -4.70 12.57 11.27
CA GLN A 262 -4.95 13.45 10.13
C GLN A 262 -6.43 13.89 10.06
N PRO A 263 -6.75 15.20 10.03
CA PRO A 263 -8.11 15.66 9.75
C PRO A 263 -8.54 15.42 8.29
N VAL A 264 -9.84 15.35 8.02
CA VAL A 264 -10.37 15.21 6.65
C VAL A 264 -10.72 16.57 6.03
N ASN A 265 -11.38 17.44 6.80
CA ASN A 265 -12.01 18.69 6.33
C ASN A 265 -11.19 19.95 6.65
N SER A 266 -10.03 19.81 7.26
CA SER A 266 -9.20 20.92 7.72
C SER A 266 -7.72 20.63 7.53
N ASP A 267 -7.39 19.66 6.69
CA ASP A 267 -6.00 19.33 6.53
C ASP A 267 -5.29 20.42 5.74
N THR A 268 -4.18 20.85 6.31
CA THR A 268 -3.22 21.73 5.67
C THR A 268 -2.18 20.88 4.94
N LEU A 269 -2.56 19.69 4.46
CA LEU A 269 -1.63 18.76 3.82
C LEU A 269 -1.04 19.46 2.58
N PRO A 270 0.28 19.67 2.53
CA PRO A 270 0.90 20.45 1.47
C PRO A 270 1.13 19.60 0.23
N CYS A 271 0.37 19.81 -0.84
CA CYS A 271 0.63 19.14 -2.12
C CYS A 271 1.84 19.72 -2.87
N SER A 272 3.03 19.60 -2.29
CA SER A 272 4.29 20.11 -2.85
C SER A 272 4.84 19.23 -3.97
N ASN A 273 4.49 17.93 -3.96
CA ASN A 273 4.91 16.94 -4.96
C ASN A 273 3.68 16.25 -5.57
N PRO A 274 2.99 16.89 -6.53
CA PRO A 274 1.86 16.28 -7.20
C PRO A 274 2.31 15.07 -8.04
N VAL A 275 1.63 13.95 -7.89
CA VAL A 275 1.83 12.73 -8.68
C VAL A 275 0.70 12.64 -9.71
N GLY A 276 1.08 12.66 -10.99
CA GLY A 276 0.14 12.60 -12.09
C GLY A 276 -0.07 11.18 -12.61
N PRO A 277 -1.06 10.98 -13.49
CA PRO A 277 -1.17 9.74 -14.23
C PRO A 277 0.13 9.46 -14.98
N GLN A 278 0.78 8.34 -14.68
CA GLN A 278 1.91 7.93 -15.49
C GLN A 278 1.33 7.49 -16.83
N THR A 279 1.79 8.10 -17.92
CA THR A 279 1.66 7.45 -19.23
C THR A 279 2.35 6.11 -19.08
N GLN A 280 1.58 5.03 -19.05
CA GLN A 280 2.10 3.66 -19.03
C GLN A 280 3.29 3.62 -19.98
N VAL A 281 4.49 3.39 -19.44
CA VAL A 281 5.62 3.07 -20.27
C VAL A 281 5.18 1.77 -20.96
N PRO A 282 4.96 1.77 -22.28
CA PRO A 282 4.44 0.58 -22.95
C PRO A 282 5.35 -0.57 -22.58
N ASP A 283 4.77 -1.66 -22.06
CA ASP A 283 5.49 -2.85 -21.60
C ASP A 283 6.68 -3.06 -22.52
N LEU A 284 7.88 -2.76 -22.00
CA LEU A 284 9.08 -3.04 -22.77
C LEU A 284 9.00 -4.53 -23.05
N PRO A 285 9.03 -4.96 -24.33
CA PRO A 285 8.85 -6.36 -24.66
C PRO A 285 9.85 -7.13 -23.82
N LEU A 286 9.37 -8.10 -23.04
CA LEU A 286 10.22 -9.00 -22.26
C LEU A 286 11.37 -9.40 -23.18
N VAL A 287 12.57 -8.86 -22.91
CA VAL A 287 13.74 -9.22 -23.70
C VAL A 287 13.98 -10.65 -23.30
N ALA A 288 13.51 -11.57 -24.14
CA ALA A 288 13.75 -12.98 -23.96
C ALA A 288 15.27 -13.14 -23.86
N VAL A 289 15.77 -13.36 -22.64
CA VAL A 289 17.16 -13.73 -22.44
C VAL A 289 17.31 -15.03 -23.22
N PRO A 290 18.13 -15.09 -24.28
CA PRO A 290 18.27 -16.30 -25.05
C PRO A 290 18.79 -17.38 -24.09
N ALA A 291 17.95 -18.39 -23.84
CA ALA A 291 18.34 -19.59 -23.13
C ALA A 291 19.42 -20.29 -23.97
N GLY A 292 20.68 -20.00 -23.71
CA GLY A 292 21.78 -20.65 -24.44
C GLY A 292 23.09 -19.88 -24.44
N ILE A 293 23.79 -19.87 -23.31
CA ILE A 293 25.25 -20.00 -23.35
C ILE A 293 25.57 -21.38 -22.76
N GLY A 294 25.34 -22.39 -23.59
CA GLY A 294 26.09 -23.62 -23.46
C GLY A 294 27.52 -23.31 -23.88
N VAL A 295 28.43 -23.29 -22.91
CA VAL A 295 29.86 -23.31 -23.19
C VAL A 295 30.16 -24.65 -23.87
N LEU A 296 30.34 -24.65 -25.19
CA LEU A 296 31.07 -25.68 -25.92
C LEU A 296 31.41 -25.21 -27.35
N GLY A 297 32.70 -24.97 -27.56
CA GLY A 297 33.45 -25.35 -28.77
C GLY A 297 32.96 -24.93 -30.16
N LEU A 298 33.71 -24.02 -30.77
CA LEU A 298 34.03 -23.97 -32.21
C LEU A 298 32.88 -24.14 -33.23
N GLY A 299 32.42 -22.99 -33.74
CA GLY A 299 32.19 -22.80 -35.17
C GLY A 299 30.80 -23.13 -35.72
N ALA A 300 29.91 -22.13 -35.77
CA ALA A 300 28.95 -21.97 -36.87
C ALA A 300 28.32 -20.56 -36.83
N PHE A 301 28.29 -19.90 -37.99
CA PHE A 301 27.51 -18.67 -38.22
C PHE A 301 26.01 -19.00 -38.19
N VAL A 302 25.24 -18.25 -37.40
CA VAL A 302 23.77 -18.26 -37.46
C VAL A 302 23.29 -16.89 -37.91
N VAL A 303 22.60 -16.85 -39.05
CA VAL A 303 21.90 -15.67 -39.56
C VAL A 303 20.54 -15.58 -38.86
N PRO A 304 20.13 -14.43 -38.28
CA PRO A 304 18.80 -14.32 -37.70
C PRO A 304 17.74 -14.18 -38.80
N ALA A 305 16.74 -15.07 -38.77
CA ALA A 305 15.54 -14.97 -39.58
C ALA A 305 14.57 -13.96 -38.94
N PHE A 306 14.31 -12.85 -39.63
CA PHE A 306 13.27 -11.89 -39.27
C PHE A 306 11.88 -12.45 -39.62
N ILE A 307 11.09 -12.85 -38.62
CA ILE A 307 9.66 -13.13 -38.81
C ILE A 307 8.88 -11.83 -38.63
N ARG A 308 8.49 -11.20 -39.75
CA ARG A 308 7.65 -9.99 -39.80
C ARG A 308 6.19 -10.38 -39.57
N ARG A 309 5.66 -10.18 -38.36
CA ARG A 309 4.22 -10.35 -38.06
C ARG A 309 3.43 -9.21 -38.72
N ARG A 310 2.61 -9.51 -39.72
CA ARG A 310 1.64 -8.56 -40.31
C ARG A 310 0.54 -8.25 -39.29
N ARG A 311 0.32 -6.97 -38.98
CA ARG A 311 -0.93 -6.50 -38.39
C ARG A 311 -1.97 -6.42 -39.51
N ASN A 312 -3.07 -7.14 -39.37
CA ASN A 312 -4.30 -6.85 -40.10
C ASN A 312 -5.03 -5.75 -39.33
N SER A 313 -5.12 -4.57 -39.94
CA SER A 313 -6.09 -3.54 -39.59
C SER A 313 -7.34 -3.75 -40.45
N THR A 314 -8.48 -3.95 -39.82
CA THR A 314 -9.79 -3.70 -40.44
C THR A 314 -10.62 -2.84 -39.49
N LEU A 315 -11.32 -1.91 -40.13
CA LEU A 315 -12.29 -0.93 -39.66
C LEU A 315 -13.25 -1.44 -38.59
#